data_AF-A0A536X4G6-F1
#
_entry.id   AF-A0A536X4G6-F1
#
_cell.length_a   1.000
_cell.length_b   1.000
_cell.length_c   1.000
_cell.angle_alpha   90.00
_cell.angle_beta   90.00
_cell.angle_gamma   90.00
#
_symmetry.space_group_name_H-M   'P 1'
#
loop_
_entity.id
_entity.type
_entity.pdbx_description
1 polymer ?
#
loop_
_entity_poly.entity_id
_entity_poly.type
_entity_poly.pdbx_seq_one_letter_code
_entity_poly.pdbx_strand_id
1 'polypeptide(L)'
;MNSALLNYYEAIEKASQDMLEAARVGNWDHVVKLEGACALLISQLKHAAAKQALGSEEAQLKSRIMQRILINDAEIRQLAEPWLEDLDHILAGRPKT
;
A
#
# COMPACT_ATOMS: atom_id res chain seq x y z
N MET A 1 18.09 19.09 0.01
CA MET A 1 16.72 19.15 -0.55
C MET A 1 16.45 17.80 -1.21
N ASN A 2 15.32 17.15 -0.91
CA ASN A 2 14.91 15.92 -1.59
C ASN A 2 14.59 16.22 -3.06
N SER A 3 14.97 15.32 -3.98
CA SER A 3 14.55 15.44 -5.38
C SER A 3 13.03 15.28 -5.52
N ALA A 4 12.48 15.83 -6.61
CA ALA A 4 11.07 15.63 -6.96
C ALA A 4 10.70 14.14 -7.06
N LEU A 5 11.65 13.30 -7.48
CA LEU A 5 11.51 11.84 -7.52
C LEU A 5 11.35 11.22 -6.15
N LEU A 6 12.14 11.66 -5.17
CA LEU A 6 12.07 11.16 -3.81
C LEU A 6 10.76 11.55 -3.12
N ASN A 7 10.24 12.75 -3.39
CA ASN A 7 8.93 13.19 -2.90
C ASN A 7 7.79 12.27 -3.37
N TYR A 8 7.87 11.71 -4.60
CA TYR A 8 6.89 10.72 -5.05
C TYR A 8 6.96 9.42 -4.25
N TYR A 9 8.17 8.92 -3.93
CA TYR A 9 8.30 7.73 -3.10
C TYR A 9 7.72 7.97 -1.69
N GLU A 10 8.00 9.12 -1.08
CA GLU A 10 7.45 9.49 0.23
C GLU A 10 5.92 9.64 0.19
N ALA A 11 5.37 10.20 -0.88
CA ALA A 11 3.92 10.30 -1.06
C ALA A 11 3.25 8.92 -1.20
N ILE A 12 3.88 7.99 -1.93
CA ILE A 12 3.38 6.61 -2.08
C ILE A 12 3.47 5.87 -0.74
N GLU A 13 4.54 6.06 0.03
CA GLU A 13 4.67 5.50 1.38
C GLU A 13 3.52 5.97 2.28
N LYS A 14 3.24 7.28 2.27
CA LYS A 14 2.14 7.84 3.04
C LYS A 14 0.79 7.26 2.62
N ALA A 15 0.54 7.15 1.30
CA ALA A 15 -0.68 6.53 0.80
C ALA A 15 -0.81 5.06 1.22
N SER A 16 0.28 4.28 1.18
CA SER A 16 0.31 2.89 1.65
C SER A 16 0.05 2.78 3.16
N GLN A 17 0.60 3.68 3.97
CA GLN A 17 0.32 3.75 5.40
C GLN A 17 -1.16 4.08 5.68
N ASP A 18 -1.74 5.05 4.96
CA ASP A 18 -3.14 5.43 5.12
C ASP A 18 -4.08 4.28 4.71
N MET A 19 -3.73 3.52 3.66
CA MET A 19 -4.45 2.29 3.28
C MET A 19 -4.41 1.25 4.40
N LEU A 20 -3.25 1.04 5.03
CA LEU A 20 -3.11 0.10 6.14
C LEU A 20 -3.95 0.52 7.35
N GLU A 21 -3.95 1.81 7.70
CA GLU A 21 -4.77 2.34 8.79
C GLU A 21 -6.27 2.15 8.52
N ALA A 22 -6.71 2.37 7.28
CA ALA A 22 -8.09 2.10 6.88
C ALA A 22 -8.44 0.60 6.93
N ALA A 23 -7.52 -0.28 6.49
CA ALA A 23 -7.70 -1.73 6.52
C ALA A 23 -7.81 -2.26 7.96
N ARG A 24 -6.99 -1.74 8.90
CA ARG A 24 -7.00 -2.13 10.32
C ARG A 24 -8.33 -1.87 11.02
N VAL A 25 -9.11 -0.88 10.54
CA VAL A 25 -10.46 -0.58 11.05
C VAL A 25 -11.58 -1.14 10.17
N GLY A 26 -11.24 -1.97 9.16
CA GLY A 26 -12.21 -2.60 8.25
C GLY A 26 -12.87 -1.65 7.25
N ASN A 27 -12.33 -0.45 7.03
CA ASN A 27 -12.90 0.54 6.11
C ASN A 27 -12.42 0.32 4.67
N TRP A 28 -12.87 -0.78 4.06
CA TRP A 28 -12.44 -1.20 2.72
C TRP A 28 -12.82 -0.21 1.62
N ASP A 29 -13.95 0.49 1.73
CA ASP A 29 -14.32 1.57 0.80
C ASP A 29 -13.28 2.69 0.78
N HIS A 30 -12.69 3.01 1.93
CA HIS A 30 -11.62 3.99 2.02
C HIS A 30 -10.29 3.44 1.47
N VAL A 31 -9.98 2.16 1.73
CA VAL A 31 -8.81 1.49 1.13
C VAL A 31 -8.84 1.59 -0.40
N VAL A 32 -9.98 1.29 -1.04
CA VAL A 32 -10.14 1.39 -2.51
C VAL A 32 -9.96 2.82 -3.03
N LYS A 33 -10.47 3.83 -2.31
CA LYS A 33 -10.25 5.25 -2.68
C LYS A 33 -8.78 5.62 -2.63
N LEU A 34 -8.07 5.19 -1.60
CA LEU A 34 -6.65 5.45 -1.41
C LEU A 34 -5.79 4.68 -2.42
N GLU A 35 -6.19 3.46 -2.81
CA GLU A 35 -5.55 2.68 -3.87
C GLU A 35 -5.57 3.46 -5.20
N GLY A 36 -6.70 4.06 -5.57
CA GLY A 36 -6.81 4.91 -6.75
C GLY A 36 -5.85 6.11 -6.72
N ALA A 37 -5.71 6.78 -5.57
CA ALA A 37 -4.75 7.87 -5.40
C ALA A 37 -3.30 7.37 -5.50
N CYS A 38 -3.00 6.21 -4.90
CA CYS A 38 -1.69 5.57 -4.97
C CYS A 38 -1.32 5.18 -6.41
N ALA A 39 -2.26 4.63 -7.19
CA ALA A 39 -2.05 4.28 -8.59
C ALA A 39 -1.68 5.50 -9.45
N LEU A 40 -2.31 6.66 -9.20
CA LEU A 40 -1.96 7.92 -9.86
C LEU A 40 -0.53 8.37 -9.50
N LEU A 41 -0.15 8.31 -8.22
CA LEU A 41 1.21 8.64 -7.77
C LEU A 41 2.26 7.73 -8.40
N ILE A 42 1.99 6.41 -8.47
CA ILE A 42 2.87 5.44 -9.13
C ILE A 42 3.03 5.75 -10.63
N SER A 43 1.94 6.12 -11.31
CA SER A 43 1.99 6.54 -12.71
C SER A 43 2.88 7.77 -12.92
N GLN A 44 2.70 8.81 -12.10
CA GLN A 44 3.51 10.03 -12.14
C GLN A 44 4.98 9.76 -11.82
N LEU A 45 5.25 8.92 -10.80
CA LEU A 45 6.59 8.47 -10.45
C LEU A 45 7.28 7.78 -11.64
N LYS A 46 6.60 6.83 -12.30
CA LYS A 46 7.15 6.13 -13.48
C LYS A 46 7.52 7.10 -14.59
N HIS A 47 6.67 8.10 -14.85
CA HIS A 47 6.96 9.13 -15.84
C HIS A 47 8.15 10.03 -15.46
N ALA A 48 8.27 10.42 -14.19
CA ALA A 48 9.38 11.22 -13.70
C ALA A 48 10.71 10.44 -13.72
N ALA A 49 10.69 9.17 -13.28
CA ALA A 49 11.85 8.29 -13.25
C ALA A 49 12.44 8.00 -14.63
N ALA A 50 11.63 8.08 -15.69
CA ALA A 50 12.11 7.94 -17.07
C ALA A 50 12.98 9.13 -17.53
N LYS A 51 12.86 10.28 -16.87
CA LYS A 51 13.54 11.53 -17.26
C LYS A 51 14.72 11.88 -16.35
N GLN A 52 14.76 11.32 -15.14
CA GLN A 52 15.75 11.67 -14.13
C GLN A 52 16.16 10.44 -13.33
N ALA A 53 17.46 10.27 -13.12
CA ALA A 53 18.02 9.25 -12.24
C ALA A 53 18.23 9.81 -10.82
N LEU A 54 18.09 8.94 -9.82
CA LEU A 54 18.41 9.25 -8.43
C LEU A 54 19.92 9.13 -8.19
N GLY A 55 20.45 9.96 -7.30
CA GLY A 55 21.81 9.79 -6.78
C GLY A 55 21.97 8.53 -5.90
N SER A 56 23.20 8.17 -5.54
CA SER A 56 23.50 6.97 -4.73
C SER A 56 22.86 6.99 -3.34
N GLU A 57 22.87 8.14 -2.66
CA GLU A 57 22.22 8.31 -1.35
C GLU A 57 20.69 8.19 -1.45
N GLU A 58 20.10 8.80 -2.48
CA GLU A 58 18.67 8.73 -2.73
C GLU A 58 18.21 7.32 -3.12
N ALA A 59 19.07 6.54 -3.79
CA ALA A 59 18.78 5.13 -4.11
C ALA A 59 18.66 4.27 -2.85
N GLN A 60 19.49 4.51 -1.83
CA GLN A 60 19.38 3.82 -0.54
C GLN A 60 18.08 4.20 0.18
N LEU A 61 17.73 5.49 0.17
CA LEU A 61 16.47 5.95 0.78
C LEU A 61 15.25 5.39 0.05
N LYS A 62 15.24 5.41 -1.28
CA LYS A 62 14.24 4.73 -2.12
C LYS A 62 14.06 3.28 -1.70
N SER A 63 15.14 2.52 -1.54
CA SER A 63 15.07 1.10 -1.16
C SER A 63 14.35 0.91 0.19
N ARG A 64 14.68 1.75 1.18
CA ARG A 64 14.02 1.72 2.50
C ARG A 64 12.53 2.09 2.41
N ILE A 65 12.17 3.07 1.60
CA ILE A 65 10.77 3.44 1.35
C ILE A 65 10.00 2.27 0.72
N MET A 66 10.56 1.66 -0.33
CA MET A 66 9.95 0.52 -1.01
C MET A 66 9.71 -0.67 -0.07
N GLN A 67 10.64 -0.96 0.84
CA GLN A 67 10.46 -2.01 1.84
C GLN A 67 9.27 -1.74 2.76
N ARG A 68 9.09 -0.50 3.23
CA ARG A 68 7.96 -0.13 4.09
C ARG A 68 6.62 -0.24 3.37
N ILE A 69 6.55 0.21 2.11
CA ILE A 69 5.37 0.02 1.26
C ILE A 69 5.02 -1.47 1.15
N LEU A 70 6.01 -2.33 0.86
CA LEU A 70 5.77 -3.78 0.72
C LEU A 70 5.31 -4.44 2.02
N ILE A 71 5.81 -3.99 3.18
CA ILE A 71 5.36 -4.46 4.49
C ILE A 71 3.89 -4.08 4.71
N ASN A 72 3.54 -2.81 4.46
CA ASN A 72 2.17 -2.33 4.59
C ASN A 72 1.21 -3.09 3.66
N ASP A 73 1.58 -3.30 2.40
CA ASP A 73 0.79 -4.07 1.42
C ASP A 73 0.62 -5.55 1.82
N ALA A 74 1.63 -6.14 2.48
CA ALA A 74 1.52 -7.50 3.00
C ALA A 74 0.52 -7.57 4.17
N GLU A 75 0.56 -6.61 5.08
CA GLU A 75 -0.38 -6.55 6.21
C GLU A 75 -1.82 -6.25 5.73
N ILE A 76 -2.00 -5.36 4.74
CA ILE A 76 -3.32 -5.13 4.11
C ILE A 76 -3.89 -6.42 3.53
N ARG A 77 -3.06 -7.22 2.82
CA ARG A 77 -3.50 -8.52 2.27
C ARG A 77 -3.89 -9.51 3.36
N GLN A 78 -3.14 -9.57 4.45
CA GLN A 78 -3.49 -10.40 5.60
C GLN A 78 -4.81 -9.97 6.27
N LEU A 79 -5.04 -8.66 6.39
CA LEU A 79 -6.28 -8.11 6.95
C LEU A 79 -7.48 -8.32 6.03
N ALA A 80 -7.25 -8.34 4.71
CA ALA A 80 -8.27 -8.65 3.72
C ALA A 80 -8.61 -10.15 3.73
N GLU A 81 -7.71 -11.03 4.15
CA GLU A 81 -7.97 -12.48 4.24
C GLU A 81 -8.48 -12.88 5.63
N PRO A 82 -9.81 -12.82 5.88
CA PRO A 82 -10.43 -13.85 6.73
C PRO A 82 -11.85 -14.29 6.31
N TRP A 83 -12.29 -14.10 5.05
CA TRP A 83 -13.59 -14.65 4.63
C TRP A 83 -13.57 -16.14 4.26
N LEU A 84 -12.42 -16.76 3.99
CA LEU A 84 -12.39 -18.21 3.69
C LEU A 84 -12.83 -19.05 4.91
N GLU A 85 -12.39 -18.69 6.12
CA GLU A 85 -12.75 -19.42 7.34
C GLU A 85 -14.21 -19.17 7.77
N ASP A 86 -14.69 -17.92 7.71
CA ASP A 86 -16.10 -17.61 8.03
C ASP A 86 -17.07 -18.12 6.95
N LEU A 87 -16.67 -18.13 5.67
CA LEU A 87 -17.48 -18.71 4.59
C LEU A 87 -17.53 -20.24 4.71
N ASP A 88 -16.42 -20.91 5.06
CA ASP A 88 -16.44 -22.34 5.39
C ASP A 88 -17.36 -22.63 6.58
N HIS A 89 -17.42 -21.77 7.60
CA HIS A 89 -18.33 -21.97 8.73
C HIS A 89 -19.80 -21.78 8.37
N ILE A 90 -20.10 -20.77 7.54
CA ILE A 90 -21.46 -20.48 7.04
C ILE A 90 -21.92 -21.56 6.04
N LEU A 91 -21.04 -22.02 5.15
CA LEU A 91 -21.33 -23.07 4.16
C LEU A 91 -21.34 -24.47 4.78
N ALA A 92 -20.57 -24.72 5.84
CA ALA A 92 -20.61 -25.97 6.61
C ALA A 92 -21.80 -26.06 7.57
N GLY A 93 -22.67 -25.04 7.63
CA GLY A 93 -23.95 -25.08 8.34
C GLY A 93 -23.84 -25.23 9.85
N ARG A 94 -22.70 -24.87 10.48
CA ARG A 94 -22.55 -24.92 11.93
C ARG A 94 -22.82 -23.54 12.52
N PRO A 95 -23.91 -23.35 13.29
CA PRO A 95 -24.10 -22.10 14.01
C PRO A 95 -23.01 -21.95 15.07
N LYS A 96 -22.44 -20.74 15.20
CA LYS A 96 -21.61 -20.35 16.35
C LYS A 96 -22.51 -20.44 17.60
N THR A 97 -22.33 -21.48 18.43
CA THR A 97 -22.89 -21.57 19.78
C THR A 97 -22.02 -20.82 20.77
#